data_AF-A0A7J9B757-F1
#
_entry.id   AF-A0A7J9B757-F1
#
_cell.length_a   1.000
_cell.length_b   1.000
_cell.length_c   1.000
_cell.angle_alpha   90.00
_cell.angle_beta   90.00
_cell.angle_gamma   90.00
#
_symmetry.space_group_name_H-M   'P 1'
#
loop_
_entity.id
_entity.type
_entity.pdbx_description
1 polymer ?
#
loop_
_entity_poly.entity_id
_entity_poly.type
_entity_poly.pdbx_seq_one_letter_code
_entity_poly.pdbx_strand_id
1 'polypeptide(L)'
;MTTAASPTMDSSESVTDVPTRIKFKRLDKTARHIMQIVDKEAVEEVKGQREIPEIKPGYIVQLKVEVPENKRRVSTIKGIVIARRNAGLNTTFRIRRMVAGVGVESLFPLYSPNIKEIKVLDKKKVRRAKLYYLRNKMNALR
;
A
#
# COMPACT_ATOMS: atom_id res chain seq x y z
N MET A 1 69.81 18.91 -34.31
CA MET A 1 69.86 17.62 -33.58
C MET A 1 68.48 17.35 -33.01
N THR A 2 67.94 16.19 -33.39
CA THR A 2 66.64 15.59 -33.08
C THR A 2 66.38 15.35 -31.60
N THR A 3 65.15 15.57 -31.11
CA THR A 3 64.33 14.49 -30.51
C THR A 3 62.84 14.88 -30.47
N ALA A 4 62.00 13.93 -30.84
CA ALA A 4 60.55 14.00 -30.86
C ALA A 4 59.94 13.62 -29.50
N ALA A 5 58.75 14.14 -29.18
CA ALA A 5 57.79 13.48 -28.30
C ALA A 5 56.36 13.92 -28.64
N SER A 6 55.54 12.91 -28.89
CA SER A 6 54.20 12.91 -29.47
C SER A 6 53.09 13.38 -28.51
N PRO A 7 51.92 13.79 -29.03
CA PRO A 7 50.73 14.03 -28.22
C PRO A 7 50.14 12.69 -27.75
N THR A 8 49.94 12.53 -26.44
CA THR A 8 49.18 11.41 -25.88
C THR A 8 47.71 11.61 -26.19
N MET A 9 47.22 10.91 -27.22
CA MET A 9 45.80 10.71 -27.49
C MET A 9 45.20 10.00 -26.29
N ASP A 10 44.29 10.66 -25.59
CA ASP A 10 43.48 10.02 -24.55
C ASP A 10 42.60 8.97 -25.23
N SER A 11 42.78 7.73 -24.77
CA SER A 11 42.21 6.53 -25.36
C SER A 11 40.68 6.59 -25.30
N SER A 12 40.06 6.56 -26.47
CA SER A 12 38.66 6.24 -26.66
C SER A 12 38.32 4.94 -25.92
N GLU A 13 37.57 5.03 -24.83
CA GLU A 13 36.88 3.88 -24.23
C GLU A 13 35.92 3.31 -25.29
N SER A 14 36.34 2.23 -25.94
CA SER A 14 35.46 1.45 -26.80
C SER A 14 34.48 0.70 -25.91
N VAL A 15 33.33 1.34 -25.65
CA VAL A 15 32.13 0.64 -25.17
C VAL A 15 31.81 -0.41 -26.22
N THR A 16 32.24 -1.64 -25.95
CA THR A 16 31.92 -2.80 -26.80
C THR A 16 30.41 -3.00 -26.69
N ASP A 17 29.69 -2.52 -27.69
CA ASP A 17 28.25 -2.68 -27.86
C ASP A 17 27.95 -4.14 -28.26
N VAL A 18 28.21 -5.07 -27.34
CA VAL A 18 27.79 -6.46 -27.48
C VAL A 18 26.34 -6.49 -27.00
N PRO A 19 25.35 -6.72 -27.87
CA PRO A 19 23.96 -6.81 -27.44
C PRO A 19 23.85 -7.95 -26.43
N THR A 20 23.58 -7.61 -25.18
CA THR A 20 23.44 -8.60 -24.11
C THR A 20 22.37 -9.61 -24.52
N ARG A 21 22.72 -10.91 -24.52
CA ARG A 21 21.79 -11.99 -24.91
C ARG A 21 20.51 -11.89 -24.08
N ILE A 22 19.39 -11.56 -24.72
CA ILE A 22 18.09 -11.47 -24.07
C ILE A 22 17.68 -12.87 -23.61
N LYS A 23 17.69 -13.10 -22.30
CA LYS A 23 17.20 -14.34 -21.70
C LYS A 23 15.68 -14.32 -21.64
N PHE A 24 15.01 -14.95 -22.60
CA PHE A 24 13.57 -15.13 -22.56
C PHE A 24 13.19 -16.03 -21.38
N LYS A 25 12.51 -15.46 -20.38
CA LYS A 25 11.86 -16.24 -19.32
C LYS A 25 10.62 -16.93 -19.91
N ARG A 26 10.17 -18.00 -19.26
CA ARG A 26 8.87 -18.63 -19.56
C ARG A 26 7.75 -17.59 -19.47
N LEU A 27 6.75 -17.72 -20.34
CA LEU A 27 5.64 -16.78 -20.46
C LEU A 27 4.96 -16.51 -19.10
N ASP A 28 4.71 -17.55 -18.30
CA ASP A 28 4.09 -17.41 -16.96
C ASP A 28 4.89 -16.52 -16.01
N LYS A 29 6.23 -16.61 -16.06
CA LYS A 29 7.11 -15.80 -15.20
C LYS A 29 7.09 -14.35 -15.65
N THR A 30 7.09 -14.11 -16.96
CA THR A 30 7.01 -12.77 -17.54
C THR A 30 5.66 -12.13 -17.24
N ALA A 31 4.55 -12.86 -17.45
CA ALA A 31 3.20 -12.39 -17.15
C ALA A 31 3.03 -12.05 -15.66
N ARG A 32 3.51 -12.91 -14.74
CA ARG A 32 3.50 -12.63 -13.31
C ARG A 32 4.33 -11.38 -12.97
N HIS A 33 5.47 -11.20 -13.62
CA HIS A 33 6.32 -10.04 -13.38
C HIS A 33 5.65 -8.75 -13.88
N ILE A 34 5.03 -8.78 -15.06
CA ILE A 34 4.26 -7.64 -15.60
C ILE A 34 3.14 -7.26 -14.64
N MET A 35 2.37 -8.23 -14.13
CA MET A 35 1.30 -7.97 -13.16
C MET A 35 1.82 -7.33 -11.86
N GLN A 36 3.01 -7.72 -11.39
CA GLN A 36 3.64 -7.10 -10.22
C GLN A 36 4.06 -5.66 -10.49
N ILE A 37 4.52 -5.37 -11.70
CA ILE A 37 4.91 -4.02 -12.12
C ILE A 37 3.67 -3.13 -12.16
N VAL A 38 2.62 -3.55 -12.85
CA VAL A 38 1.36 -2.80 -12.97
C VAL A 38 0.75 -2.51 -11.59
N ASP A 39 0.74 -3.49 -10.68
CA ASP A 39 0.23 -3.30 -9.32
C ASP A 39 1.09 -2.31 -8.51
N LYS A 40 2.41 -2.33 -8.69
CA LYS A 40 3.33 -1.40 -8.02
C LYS A 40 3.13 0.03 -8.54
N GLU A 41 3.06 0.22 -9.85
CA GLU A 41 2.83 1.52 -10.50
C GLU A 41 1.51 2.14 -10.02
N ALA A 42 0.43 1.37 -10.01
CA ALA A 42 -0.87 1.84 -9.54
C ALA A 42 -0.84 2.26 -8.06
N VAL A 43 -0.08 1.56 -7.21
CA VAL A 43 0.08 1.92 -5.79
C VAL A 43 0.88 3.21 -5.63
N GLU A 44 1.92 3.41 -6.44
CA GLU A 44 2.75 4.62 -6.41
C GLU A 44 1.96 5.85 -6.87
N GLU A 45 1.15 5.72 -7.91
CA GLU A 45 0.26 6.77 -8.39
C GLU A 45 -0.72 7.23 -7.28
N VAL A 46 -1.40 6.29 -6.62
CA VAL A 46 -2.35 6.62 -5.55
C VAL A 46 -1.64 7.21 -4.32
N LYS A 47 -0.42 6.78 -4.00
CA LYS A 47 0.38 7.36 -2.92
C LYS A 47 0.87 8.78 -3.25
N GLY A 48 1.12 9.09 -4.52
CA GLY A 48 1.47 10.44 -4.95
C GLY A 48 0.30 11.42 -4.80
N GLN A 49 -0.94 10.95 -4.99
CA GLN A 49 -2.14 11.79 -4.86
C GLN A 49 -2.54 12.06 -3.41
N ARG A 50 -2.21 11.18 -2.46
CA ARG A 50 -2.62 11.32 -1.06
C ARG A 50 -1.70 10.63 -0.06
N GLU A 51 -1.55 11.26 1.09
CA GLU A 51 -0.84 10.69 2.22
C GLU A 51 -1.67 9.60 2.90
N ILE A 52 -1.13 8.37 2.91
CA ILE A 52 -1.78 7.22 3.53
C ILE A 52 -0.96 6.83 4.77
N PRO A 53 -1.52 6.97 5.98
CA PRO A 53 -0.79 6.62 7.20
C PRO A 53 -0.57 5.11 7.31
N GLU A 54 0.44 4.71 8.09
CA GLU A 54 0.66 3.30 8.37
C GLU A 54 -0.44 2.76 9.30
N ILE A 55 -1.26 1.84 8.78
CA ILE A 55 -2.33 1.18 9.55
C ILE A 55 -1.89 -0.22 9.95
N LYS A 56 -1.88 -0.50 11.26
CA LYS A 56 -1.61 -1.84 11.81
C LYS A 56 -2.81 -2.37 12.59
N PRO A 57 -2.98 -3.70 12.68
CA PRO A 57 -3.94 -4.30 13.61
C PRO A 57 -3.72 -3.78 15.03
N GLY A 58 -4.81 -3.45 15.74
CA GLY A 58 -4.76 -2.85 17.08
C GLY A 58 -4.83 -1.33 17.11
N TYR A 59 -4.73 -0.66 15.96
CA TYR A 59 -4.90 0.79 15.90
C TYR A 59 -6.38 1.17 15.92
N ILE A 60 -6.71 2.28 16.58
CA ILE A 60 -8.02 2.91 16.51
C ILE A 60 -7.95 4.00 15.46
N VAL A 61 -8.76 3.86 14.43
CA VAL A 61 -8.78 4.76 13.27
C VAL A 61 -10.12 5.45 13.15
N GLN A 62 -10.08 6.67 12.63
CA GLN A 62 -11.24 7.43 12.19
C GLN A 62 -11.13 7.64 10.67
N LEU A 63 -12.13 7.14 9.95
CA LEU A 63 -12.26 7.30 8.51
C LEU A 63 -13.34 8.33 8.19
N LYS A 64 -13.08 9.15 7.18
CA LYS A 64 -14.09 9.92 6.47
C LYS A 64 -14.32 9.29 5.10
N VAL A 65 -15.52 8.76 4.89
CA VAL A 65 -15.90 8.03 3.67
C VAL A 65 -17.02 8.78 2.97
N GLU A 66 -16.84 9.02 1.68
CA GLU A 66 -17.89 9.50 0.78
C GLU A 66 -18.73 8.31 0.32
N VAL A 67 -20.04 8.39 0.52
CA VAL A 67 -20.98 7.33 0.12
C VAL A 67 -21.64 7.76 -1.20
N PRO A 68 -21.49 6.99 -2.30
CA PRO A 68 -21.95 7.41 -3.63
C PRO A 68 -23.47 7.63 -3.71
N GLU A 69 -24.26 6.91 -2.92
CA GLU A 69 -25.71 7.07 -2.83
C GLU A 69 -26.13 8.38 -2.15
N ASN A 70 -25.33 8.87 -1.20
CA ASN A 70 -25.56 10.09 -0.44
C ASN A 70 -24.46 11.12 -0.73
N LYS A 71 -24.39 11.58 -1.99
CA LYS A 71 -23.33 12.47 -2.53
C LYS A 71 -23.07 13.74 -1.71
N ARG A 72 -24.02 14.17 -0.87
CA ARG A 72 -23.90 15.39 -0.05
C ARG A 72 -23.23 15.16 1.31
N ARG A 73 -23.08 13.92 1.78
CA ARG A 73 -22.65 13.65 3.16
C ARG A 73 -21.44 12.73 3.25
N VAL A 74 -20.38 13.25 3.87
CA VAL A 74 -19.23 12.45 4.29
C VAL A 74 -19.56 11.74 5.60
N SER A 75 -19.51 10.42 5.58
CA SER A 75 -19.76 9.58 6.75
C SER A 75 -18.47 9.38 7.55
N THR A 76 -18.53 9.62 8.86
CA THR A 76 -17.39 9.40 9.75
C THR A 76 -17.54 8.06 10.47
N ILE A 77 -16.51 7.21 10.38
CA ILE A 77 -16.48 5.88 10.97
C ILE A 77 -15.26 5.77 11.87
N LYS A 78 -15.47 5.51 13.16
CA LYS A 78 -14.42 5.25 14.14
C LYS A 78 -14.48 3.81 14.63
N GLY A 79 -13.33 3.15 14.72
CA GLY A 79 -13.25 1.81 15.30
C GLY A 79 -11.84 1.25 15.33
N ILE A 80 -11.70 0.03 15.87
CA ILE A 80 -10.42 -0.67 15.96
C ILE A 80 -10.16 -1.48 14.69
N VAL A 81 -8.93 -1.42 14.19
CA VAL A 81 -8.49 -2.26 13.07
C VAL A 81 -8.20 -3.66 13.59
N ILE A 82 -9.00 -4.63 13.12
CA ILE A 82 -8.88 -6.03 13.55
C ILE A 82 -7.96 -6.84 12.64
N ALA A 83 -7.86 -6.49 11.37
CA ALA A 83 -7.06 -7.22 10.40
C ALA A 83 -6.69 -6.30 9.24
N ARG A 84 -5.51 -6.56 8.65
CA ARG A 84 -5.04 -5.95 7.41
C ARG A 84 -4.58 -7.07 6.48
N ARG A 85 -4.98 -7.01 5.21
CA ARG A 85 -4.53 -7.89 4.13
C ARG A 85 -3.78 -7.04 3.12
N ASN A 86 -2.48 -7.31 2.96
CA ASN A 86 -1.65 -6.66 1.96
C ASN A 86 -1.77 -7.42 0.65
N ALA A 87 -2.30 -6.76 -0.38
CA ALA A 87 -2.54 -7.35 -1.69
C ALA A 87 -2.42 -6.25 -2.75
N GLY A 88 -1.30 -5.53 -2.74
CA GLY A 88 -1.07 -4.46 -3.72
C GLY A 88 -2.03 -3.30 -3.59
N LEU A 89 -2.58 -2.88 -4.73
CA LEU A 89 -3.68 -1.91 -4.84
C LEU A 89 -4.95 -2.37 -4.09
N ASN A 90 -5.16 -3.68 -4.01
CA ASN A 90 -6.30 -4.28 -3.31
C ASN A 90 -6.01 -4.55 -1.82
N THR A 91 -5.04 -3.84 -1.25
CA THR A 91 -4.79 -3.88 0.20
C THR A 91 -6.03 -3.42 0.95
N THR A 92 -6.49 -4.25 1.88
CA THR A 92 -7.73 -4.02 2.64
C THR A 92 -7.48 -4.08 4.13
N PHE A 93 -8.31 -3.39 4.90
CA PHE A 93 -8.30 -3.47 6.35
C PHE A 93 -9.74 -3.55 6.86
N ARG A 94 -9.91 -4.24 8.00
CA ARG A 94 -11.20 -4.44 8.65
C ARG A 94 -11.26 -3.63 9.92
N ILE A 95 -12.30 -2.82 10.05
CA ILE A 95 -12.63 -2.07 11.26
C ILE A 95 -13.75 -2.80 12.00
N ARG A 96 -13.64 -2.88 13.32
CA ARG A 96 -14.72 -3.29 14.21
C ARG A 96 -15.13 -2.11 15.10
N ARG A 97 -16.43 -1.85 15.21
CA ARG A 97 -17.02 -0.87 16.15
C ARG A 97 -18.34 -1.38 16.71
N MET A 98 -18.73 -0.88 17.88
CA MET A 98 -20.07 -1.08 18.41
C MET A 98 -20.94 0.09 17.97
N VAL A 99 -22.09 -0.19 17.36
CA VAL A 99 -23.08 0.81 16.96
C VAL A 99 -24.42 0.37 17.53
N ALA A 100 -25.04 1.22 18.35
CA ALA A 100 -26.35 0.93 18.96
C ALA A 100 -26.42 -0.47 19.62
N GLY A 101 -25.37 -0.87 20.35
CA GLY A 101 -25.30 -2.18 21.01
C GLY A 101 -24.93 -3.36 20.10
N VAL A 102 -24.86 -3.18 18.78
CA VAL A 102 -24.51 -4.24 17.81
C VAL A 102 -23.06 -4.09 17.34
N GLY A 103 -22.33 -5.21 17.30
CA GLY A 103 -20.96 -5.24 16.81
C GLY A 103 -20.89 -5.26 15.28
N VAL A 104 -20.52 -4.13 14.68
CA VAL A 104 -20.40 -3.98 13.23
C VAL A 104 -18.94 -4.13 12.80
N GLU A 105 -18.70 -5.00 11.83
CA GLU A 105 -17.44 -5.10 11.10
C GLU A 105 -17.59 -4.51 9.69
N SER A 106 -16.64 -3.68 9.27
CA SER A 106 -16.61 -3.08 7.94
C SER A 106 -15.24 -3.28 7.30
N LEU A 107 -15.22 -3.64 6.02
CA LEU A 107 -14.00 -3.84 5.24
C LEU A 107 -13.81 -2.67 4.29
N PHE A 108 -12.61 -2.08 4.30
CA PHE A 108 -12.26 -0.94 3.46
C PHE A 108 -11.00 -1.24 2.63
N PRO A 109 -11.00 -0.93 1.33
CA PRO A 109 -9.78 -0.89 0.53
C PRO A 109 -8.95 0.34 0.94
N LEU A 110 -7.69 0.14 1.28
CA LEU A 110 -6.76 1.21 1.68
C LEU A 110 -6.62 2.25 0.57
N TYR A 111 -6.54 1.78 -0.68
CA TYR A 111 -6.30 2.62 -1.85
C TYR A 111 -7.58 3.18 -2.50
N SER A 112 -8.75 3.07 -1.86
CA SER A 112 -10.02 3.55 -2.44
C SER A 112 -10.14 5.09 -2.48
N PRO A 113 -10.60 5.69 -3.61
CA PRO A 113 -10.84 7.14 -3.73
C PRO A 113 -12.02 7.64 -2.89
N ASN A 114 -12.92 6.73 -2.48
CA ASN A 114 -14.07 7.07 -1.64
C ASN A 114 -13.65 7.42 -0.20
N ILE A 115 -12.42 7.07 0.20
CA ILE A 115 -11.86 7.43 1.50
C ILE A 115 -11.15 8.78 1.35
N LYS A 116 -11.73 9.82 1.94
CA LYS A 116 -11.17 11.18 1.90
C LYS A 116 -10.05 11.39 2.90
N GLU A 117 -10.21 10.83 4.10
CA GLU A 117 -9.26 11.06 5.18
C GLU A 117 -9.19 9.83 6.10
N ILE A 118 -7.97 9.50 6.51
CA ILE A 118 -7.67 8.44 7.47
C ILE A 118 -6.87 9.06 8.61
N LYS A 119 -7.45 9.10 9.82
CA LYS A 119 -6.74 9.52 11.04
C LYS A 119 -6.50 8.33 11.96
N VAL A 120 -5.26 8.17 12.42
CA VAL A 120 -4.94 7.24 13.51
C VAL A 120 -5.11 8.01 14.81
N LEU A 121 -6.08 7.58 15.64
CA LEU A 121 -6.39 8.23 16.90
C LEU A 121 -5.57 7.65 18.05
N ASP A 122 -5.45 6.33 18.10
CA ASP A 122 -4.78 5.62 19.19
C ASP A 122 -4.16 4.31 18.69
N LYS A 123 -3.12 3.84 19.38
CA LYS A 123 -2.34 2.64 19.05
C LYS A 123 -2.34 1.68 20.24
N LYS A 124 -3.23 0.68 20.23
CA LYS A 124 -3.22 -0.37 21.27
C LYS A 124 -2.17 -1.45 20.96
N LYS A 125 -1.40 -1.85 21.99
CA LYS A 125 -0.46 -2.98 21.90
C LYS A 125 -1.24 -4.28 21.78
N VAL A 126 -1.01 -5.02 20.70
CA VAL A 126 -1.64 -6.32 20.44
C VAL A 126 -0.60 -7.38 20.12
N ARG A 127 -0.89 -8.64 20.47
CA ARG A 127 0.01 -9.77 20.25
C ARG A 127 -0.33 -10.58 18.99
N ARG A 128 -1.54 -10.45 18.45
CA ARG A 128 -2.01 -11.20 17.28
C ARG A 128 -2.10 -10.29 16.06
N ALA A 129 -1.71 -10.79 14.89
CA ALA A 129 -1.84 -10.07 13.61
C ALA A 129 -3.30 -9.91 13.15
N LYS A 130 -4.20 -10.79 13.59
CA LYS A 130 -5.65 -10.69 13.34
C LYS A 130 -6.41 -10.84 14.66
N LEU A 131 -7.20 -9.83 15.01
CA LEU A 131 -7.89 -9.70 16.28
C LEU A 131 -9.33 -10.27 16.23
N TYR A 132 -9.53 -11.42 15.56
CA TYR A 132 -10.85 -12.03 15.44
C TYR A 132 -11.44 -12.48 16.78
N TYR A 133 -10.60 -12.66 17.80
CA TYR A 133 -11.05 -12.93 19.16
C TYR A 133 -11.91 -11.79 19.75
N LEU A 134 -11.85 -10.57 19.20
CA LEU A 134 -12.70 -9.45 19.62
C LEU A 134 -14.18 -9.63 19.25
N ARG A 135 -14.53 -10.65 18.46
CA ARG A 135 -15.93 -11.03 18.21
C ARG A 135 -16.58 -11.63 19.44
N ASN A 136 -15.82 -12.44 20.19
CA ASN A 136 -16.31 -13.18 21.35
C ASN A 136 -16.08 -12.41 22.66
N LYS A 137 -15.40 -11.26 22.61
CA LYS A 137 -15.16 -10.41 23.78
C LYS A 137 -16.17 -9.27 23.83
N MET A 138 -16.73 -9.03 25.01
CA MET A 138 -17.58 -7.88 25.29
C MET A 138 -16.70 -6.61 25.31
N ASN A 139 -16.92 -5.73 24.33
CA ASN A 139 -16.35 -4.38 24.19
C ASN A 139 -14.81 -4.25 24.28
N ALA A 140 -14.16 -4.22 23.11
CA ALA A 140 -12.72 -3.97 22.97
C ALA A 140 -12.29 -2.49 23.11
N LEU A 141 -13.27 -1.58 23.16
CA LEU A 141 -13.09 -0.14 22.97
C LEU A 141 -13.07 0.67 24.28
N ARG A 142 -13.19 0.01 25.44
CA ARG A 142 -12.83 0.65 26.72
C ARG A 142 -11.33 0.55 26.95
#